data_AF-A0A183Q2P9-F1
#
_entry.id   AF-A0A183Q2P9-F1
#
_cell.length_a   1.000
_cell.length_b   1.000
_cell.length_c   1.000
_cell.angle_alpha   90.00
_cell.angle_beta   90.00
_cell.angle_gamma   90.00
#
_symmetry.space_group_name_H-M   'P 1'
#
loop_
_entity.id
_entity.type
_entity.pdbx_description
1 polymer ?
#
loop_
_entity_poly.entity_id
_entity_poly.type
_entity_poly.pdbx_seq_one_letter_code
_entity_poly.pdbx_strand_id
1 'polypeptide(L)'
;MPDIFLTTANRFKIPPDSSDNVLVFEDSPNGVEAALSAGMHVVWIPDPREPPGNFPKSTSSTDISRVTRLNCLSDFKPEQFGLPRFENDS
;
A
#
# COMPACT_ATOMS: atom_id res chain seq x y z
N MET A 1 -2.81 -3.18 -14.21
CA MET A 1 -4.20 -3.69 -14.12
C MET A 1 -4.62 -3.65 -12.65
N PRO A 2 -5.54 -2.77 -12.24
CA PRO A 2 -5.99 -2.65 -10.85
C PRO A 2 -6.95 -3.78 -10.41
N ASP A 3 -7.44 -4.57 -11.36
CA ASP A 3 -8.58 -5.47 -11.21
C ASP A 3 -8.43 -6.48 -10.07
N ILE A 4 -7.19 -6.93 -9.78
CA ILE A 4 -6.94 -7.87 -8.68
C ILE A 4 -7.22 -7.26 -7.30
N PHE A 5 -6.91 -5.98 -7.12
CA PHE A 5 -7.16 -5.25 -5.87
C PHE A 5 -8.64 -4.92 -5.70
N LEU A 6 -9.29 -4.43 -6.78
CA LEU A 6 -10.73 -4.15 -6.77
C LEU A 6 -11.55 -5.42 -6.53
N THR A 7 -11.18 -6.53 -7.18
CA THR A 7 -11.82 -7.83 -6.97
C THR A 7 -11.66 -8.30 -5.53
N THR A 8 -10.49 -8.09 -4.93
CA THR A 8 -10.23 -8.48 -3.54
C THR A 8 -11.04 -7.63 -2.55
N ALA A 9 -11.12 -6.32 -2.76
CA ALA A 9 -11.96 -5.42 -1.96
C ALA A 9 -13.44 -5.84 -1.98
N ASN A 10 -13.95 -6.32 -3.13
CA ASN A 10 -15.33 -6.80 -3.26
C ASN A 10 -15.59 -8.17 -2.61
N ARG A 11 -14.55 -8.89 -2.16
CA ARG A 11 -14.70 -10.17 -1.44
C ARG A 11 -14.90 -10.01 0.06
N PHE A 12 -14.71 -8.81 0.63
CA PHE A 12 -15.05 -8.57 2.02
C PHE A 12 -16.56 -8.69 2.23
N LYS A 13 -16.98 -9.38 3.32
CA LYS A 13 -18.40 -9.51 3.67
C LYS A 13 -19.08 -8.16 3.85
N ILE A 14 -18.33 -7.20 4.38
CA ILE A 14 -18.68 -5.79 4.44
C ILE A 14 -17.62 -5.08 3.58
N PRO A 15 -17.98 -4.62 2.37
CA PRO A 15 -17.06 -3.87 1.53
C PRO A 15 -16.56 -2.60 2.25
N PRO A 16 -15.34 -2.15 1.96
CA PRO A 16 -14.87 -0.86 2.47
C PRO A 16 -15.73 0.29 1.89
N ASP A 17 -15.98 1.32 2.70
CA ASP A 17 -16.79 2.48 2.27
C ASP A 17 -16.16 3.25 1.08
N SER A 18 -14.84 3.17 0.94
CA SER A 18 -14.05 3.80 -0.11
C SER A 18 -12.74 3.04 -0.31
N SER A 19 -12.15 3.11 -1.50
CA SER A 19 -10.78 2.64 -1.74
C SER A 19 -9.75 3.34 -0.85
N ASP A 20 -10.01 4.57 -0.37
CA ASP A 20 -9.17 5.27 0.60
C ASP A 20 -9.04 4.50 1.93
N ASN A 21 -10.02 3.64 2.26
CA ASN A 21 -10.00 2.83 3.48
C ASN A 21 -9.28 1.48 3.28
N VAL A 22 -8.60 1.28 2.16
CA VAL A 22 -7.85 0.06 1.86
C VAL A 22 -6.36 0.34 1.88
N LEU A 23 -5.62 -0.45 2.67
CA LEU A 23 -4.17 -0.43 2.76
C LEU A 23 -3.59 -1.71 2.15
N VAL A 24 -2.84 -1.56 1.06
CA VAL A 24 -2.16 -2.64 0.35
C VAL A 24 -0.72 -2.78 0.86
N PHE A 25 -0.20 -4.00 0.94
CA PHE A 25 1.22 -4.27 1.14
C PHE A 25 1.75 -4.92 -0.13
N GLU A 26 2.78 -4.33 -0.74
CA GLU A 26 3.33 -4.77 -2.02
C GLU A 26 4.84 -4.65 -2.05
N ASP A 27 5.50 -5.54 -2.79
CA ASP A 27 6.96 -5.55 -2.97
C ASP A 27 7.36 -5.02 -4.36
N SER A 28 6.48 -5.14 -5.35
CA SER A 28 6.79 -4.82 -6.74
C SER A 28 6.28 -3.44 -7.19
N PRO A 29 7.02 -2.71 -8.06
CA PRO A 29 6.54 -1.46 -8.66
C PRO A 29 5.19 -1.59 -9.37
N ASN A 30 4.99 -2.70 -10.08
CA ASN A 30 3.75 -2.96 -10.81
C ASN A 30 2.55 -3.13 -9.87
N GLY A 31 2.75 -3.77 -8.72
CA GLY A 31 1.73 -3.91 -7.67
C GLY A 31 1.39 -2.56 -7.05
N VAL A 32 2.39 -1.73 -6.77
CA VAL A 32 2.21 -0.36 -6.28
C VAL A 32 1.40 0.48 -7.27
N GLU A 33 1.74 0.46 -8.57
CA GLU A 33 0.97 1.15 -9.61
C GLU A 33 -0.49 0.68 -9.68
N ALA A 34 -0.72 -0.63 -9.54
CA ALA A 34 -2.05 -1.20 -9.57
C ALA A 34 -2.87 -0.84 -8.33
N ALA A 35 -2.27 -0.77 -7.14
CA ALA A 35 -2.93 -0.30 -5.92
C ALA A 35 -3.31 1.19 -6.02
N LEU A 36 -2.40 2.03 -6.52
CA LEU A 36 -2.65 3.45 -6.78
C LEU A 36 -3.77 3.65 -7.80
N SER A 37 -3.75 2.89 -8.90
CA SER A 37 -4.81 2.91 -9.92
C SER A 37 -6.17 2.46 -9.38
N ALA A 38 -6.19 1.67 -8.29
CA ALA A 38 -7.40 1.27 -7.59
C ALA A 38 -7.88 2.31 -6.55
N GLY A 39 -7.16 3.42 -6.38
CA GLY A 39 -7.46 4.47 -5.41
C GLY A 39 -7.11 4.09 -3.97
N MET A 40 -6.20 3.12 -3.77
CA MET A 40 -5.87 2.59 -2.44
C MET A 40 -4.58 3.20 -1.90
N HIS A 41 -4.39 3.13 -0.58
CA HIS A 41 -3.09 3.37 0.04
C HIS A 41 -2.20 2.14 -0.12
N VAL A 42 -0.89 2.33 -0.22
CA VAL A 42 0.06 1.22 -0.36
C VAL A 42 1.31 1.42 0.48
N VAL A 43 1.65 0.39 1.25
CA VAL A 43 2.96 0.22 1.87
C VAL A 43 3.82 -0.58 0.89
N TRP A 44 4.86 0.07 0.37
CA TRP A 44 5.80 -0.54 -0.56
C TRP A 44 7.05 -1.01 0.19
N ILE A 45 7.28 -2.33 0.19
CA ILE A 45 8.45 -2.98 0.80
C ILE A 45 9.26 -3.68 -0.31
N PRO A 46 10.11 -2.94 -1.05
CA PRO A 46 10.85 -3.50 -2.18
C PRO A 46 11.87 -4.54 -1.75
N ASP A 47 12.22 -5.43 -2.67
CA ASP A 47 13.38 -6.30 -2.51
C ASP A 47 14.64 -5.42 -2.31
N PRO A 48 15.55 -5.74 -1.36
CA PRO A 48 16.76 -4.95 -1.14
C PRO A 48 17.67 -4.82 -2.37
N ARG A 49 17.54 -5.72 -3.35
CA ARG A 49 18.27 -5.73 -4.62
C ARG A 49 17.62 -4.83 -5.66
N GLU A 50 16.40 -4.37 -5.42
CA GLU A 50 15.75 -3.40 -6.28
C GLU A 50 16.53 -2.06 -6.22
N PRO A 51 16.93 -1.49 -7.37
CA PRO A 51 17.67 -0.24 -7.38
C PRO A 51 16.91 0.84 -6.62
N PRO A 52 17.60 1.66 -5.79
CA PRO A 52 16.97 2.82 -5.18
C PRO A 52 16.54 3.79 -6.29
N GLY A 53 15.25 3.78 -6.65
CA GLY A 53 14.83 4.47 -7.86
C GLY A 53 13.34 4.62 -7.98
N ASN A 54 12.88 5.78 -7.50
CA ASN A 54 11.71 6.59 -7.84
C ASN A 54 10.43 5.90 -8.29
N PHE A 55 9.34 6.36 -7.68
CA PHE A 55 7.98 6.20 -8.16
C PHE A 55 7.91 6.24 -9.70
N PRO A 56 7.06 5.39 -10.30
CA PRO A 56 6.79 5.44 -11.73
C PRO A 56 6.62 6.88 -12.19
N LYS A 57 7.25 7.25 -13.31
CA LYS A 57 7.21 8.63 -13.81
C LYS A 57 5.78 9.13 -14.12
N SER A 58 4.82 8.21 -14.21
CA SER A 58 3.39 8.48 -14.42
C SER A 58 2.59 8.73 -13.13
N THR A 59 3.20 8.62 -11.95
CA THR A 59 2.51 8.79 -10.66
C THR A 59 2.23 10.28 -10.43
N SER A 60 0.94 10.65 -10.35
CA SER A 60 0.53 12.02 -10.03
C SER A 60 1.02 12.43 -8.64
N SER A 61 1.16 13.74 -8.37
CA SER A 61 1.45 14.25 -7.03
C SER A 61 0.44 13.79 -5.98
N THR A 62 -0.81 13.57 -6.38
CA THR A 62 -1.88 12.99 -5.55
C THR A 62 -1.69 11.50 -5.23
N ASP A 63 -0.97 10.78 -6.08
CA ASP A 63 -0.74 9.36 -5.91
C ASP A 63 0.50 9.09 -5.05
N ILE A 64 1.50 9.99 -5.12
CA ILE A 64 2.70 9.93 -4.27
C ILE A 64 2.33 10.00 -2.78
N SER A 65 1.34 10.81 -2.39
CA SER A 65 0.91 10.91 -0.99
C SER A 65 0.24 9.65 -0.45
N ARG A 66 -0.14 8.70 -1.33
CA ARG A 66 -0.78 7.43 -0.96
C ARG A 66 0.23 6.30 -0.79
N VAL A 67 1.52 6.53 -1.03
CA VAL A 67 2.56 5.51 -0.87
C VAL A 67 3.45 5.77 0.34
N THR A 68 3.60 4.75 1.17
CA THR A 68 4.60 4.70 2.23
C THR A 68 5.63 3.64 1.89
N ARG A 69 6.89 4.03 1.70
CA ARG A 69 7.98 3.08 1.41
C ARG A 69 8.70 2.69 2.69
N LEU A 70 8.83 1.39 2.95
CA LEU A 70 9.54 0.82 4.10
C LEU A 70 10.70 -0.06 3.63
N ASN A 71 11.70 -0.30 4.49
CA ASN A 71 12.78 -1.22 4.18
C ASN A 71 12.40 -2.68 4.45
N CYS A 72 11.54 -2.90 5.44
CA CYS A 72 11.02 -4.21 5.81
C CYS A 72 9.66 -4.09 6.54
N LEU A 73 8.95 -5.20 6.68
CA LEU A 73 7.63 -5.22 7.34
C LEU A 73 7.70 -4.87 8.83
N SER A 74 8.82 -5.09 9.51
CA SER A 74 8.98 -4.73 10.93
C SER A 74 9.05 -3.22 11.17
N ASP A 75 9.31 -2.42 10.12
CA ASP A 75 9.26 -0.96 10.21
C ASP A 75 7.82 -0.40 10.18
N PHE A 76 6.83 -1.26 9.89
CA PHE A 76 5.44 -0.86 9.78
C PHE A 76 4.89 -0.39 11.13
N LYS A 77 4.25 0.79 11.14
CA LYS A 77 3.62 1.38 12.32
C LYS A 77 2.12 1.52 12.07
N PRO A 78 1.29 0.60 12.58
CA PRO A 78 -0.15 0.58 12.30
C PRO A 78 -0.84 1.92 12.66
N GLU A 79 -0.37 2.60 13.70
CA GLU A 79 -0.94 3.86 14.18
C GLU A 79 -0.84 5.01 13.18
N GLN A 80 0.09 4.94 12.22
CA GLN A 80 0.19 5.94 11.15
C GLN A 80 -0.96 5.82 10.14
N PHE A 81 -1.69 4.71 10.16
CA PHE A 81 -2.83 4.41 9.29
C PHE A 81 -4.15 4.32 10.10
N GLY A 82 -4.17 4.84 11.32
CA GLY A 82 -5.35 4.80 12.19
C GLY A 82 -5.65 3.43 12.80
N LEU A 83 -4.73 2.47 12.70
CA LEU A 83 -4.87 1.14 13.31
C LEU A 83 -4.26 1.13 14.73
N PRO A 84 -4.66 0.19 15.60
CA PRO A 84 -4.04 0.03 16.92
C PRO A 84 -2.55 -0.28 16.81
N ARG A 85 -1.72 0.38 17.63
CA ARG A 85 -0.29 0.07 17.74
C ARG A 85 -0.08 -1.40 18.14
N PHE A 86 1.04 -1.98 17.73
CA PHE A 86 1.45 -3.28 18.25
C PHE A 86 1.61 -3.21 19.78
N GLU A 87 1.18 -4.27 20.47
CA GLU A 87 1.53 -4.48 21.86
C GLU A 87 3.01 -4.86 21.90
N ASN A 88 3.80 -4.19 22.75
CA ASN A 88 5.16 -4.65 22.98
C ASN A 88 5.05 -5.97 23.74
N ASP A 89 5.48 -7.09 23.15
CA ASP A 89 5.72 -8.32 23.89
C ASP A 89 6.66 -7.97 25.05
N SER A 90 6.12 -8.03 26.28
CA SER A 90 6.86 -7.79 27.53
C SER A 90 7.52 -9.07 28.01
#